data_AF-A0A9X9F7Q6-F1
#
_entry.id   AF-A0A9X9F7Q6-F1
#
_cell.length_a   1.000
_cell.length_b   1.000
_cell.length_c   1.000
_cell.angle_alpha   90.00
_cell.angle_beta   90.00
_cell.angle_gamma   90.00
#
_symmetry.space_group_name_H-M   'P 1'
#
loop_
_entity.id
_entity.type
_entity.pdbx_description
1 polymer ?
#
loop_
_entity_poly.entity_id
_entity_poly.type
_entity_poly.pdbx_seq_one_letter_code
_entity_poly.pdbx_strand_id
1 'polypeptide(L)'
;MAQVKSNRVAGNIFKGSVGNLIEWYDWYVYSAFAVYFSAEFFPKGDPTSQLLNTAAIFAVGFLMRPIGSLLMGRYADRHGRRAALTLSITVMAGGSLIIACTPSYESIGIMAPIILVLARLLQGLSLGGEYGTSATYLSEMASSGRRGFYSSFQYVTLVAGQMVALGVQIVLQQLLSEPDMKAWGWRIPFIIGAMGAVAVLWLRRTMDESEQFSNIKSQKRENAGTVRALMKHPKAVLTVVGLTLGGTVAFYTYTTYLQKFMVNTVGLPKEVVSWINFAALLIFVVLQPIAGLLSDKIGRRPLLMAFGILGTLLTAPIFFFMEKTTEPMVAFLLMMVGLIIVTGYTSINAIVKAELFPTEIRALGVGLPYALTVAIFGGTAEFIALWL
;
A
#
# COMPACT_ATOMS: atom_id res chain seq x y z
N MET A 1 -9.12 34.41 5.24
CA MET A 1 -7.83 33.79 4.84
C MET A 1 -7.62 32.39 5.42
N ALA A 2 -7.86 32.14 6.71
CA ALA A 2 -7.67 30.80 7.33
C ALA A 2 -8.54 29.69 6.69
N GLN A 3 -9.81 29.96 6.40
CA GLN A 3 -10.73 29.02 5.73
C GLN A 3 -10.25 28.64 4.32
N VAL A 4 -9.73 29.62 3.56
CA VAL A 4 -9.19 29.40 2.20
C VAL A 4 -7.91 28.58 2.26
N LYS A 5 -7.03 28.82 3.24
CA LYS A 5 -5.82 28.01 3.47
C LYS A 5 -6.18 26.56 3.88
N SER A 6 -7.21 26.39 4.71
CA SER A 6 -7.74 25.07 5.10
C SER A 6 -8.30 24.28 3.91
N ASN A 7 -9.13 24.91 3.07
CA ASN A 7 -9.70 24.26 1.89
C ASN A 7 -8.63 23.87 0.86
N ARG A 8 -7.56 24.68 0.73
CA ARG A 8 -6.43 24.38 -0.14
C ARG A 8 -5.61 23.19 0.35
N VAL A 9 -5.36 23.09 1.66
CA VAL A 9 -4.69 21.94 2.30
C VAL A 9 -5.50 20.66 2.09
N ALA A 10 -6.80 20.68 2.37
CA ALA A 10 -7.67 19.53 2.16
C ALA A 10 -7.71 19.08 0.69
N GLY A 11 -7.79 20.02 -0.26
CA GLY A 11 -7.75 19.72 -1.69
C GLY A 11 -6.42 19.12 -2.14
N ASN A 12 -5.30 19.59 -1.61
CA ASN A 12 -3.96 19.06 -1.94
C ASN A 12 -3.73 17.67 -1.36
N ILE A 13 -4.27 17.39 -0.17
CA ILE A 13 -4.23 16.07 0.46
C ILE A 13 -5.10 15.08 -0.30
N PHE A 14 -6.32 15.48 -0.67
CA PHE A 14 -7.18 14.68 -1.54
C PHE A 14 -6.48 14.28 -2.84
N LYS A 15 -5.83 15.24 -3.54
CA LYS A 15 -5.07 14.95 -4.77
C LYS A 15 -3.92 13.96 -4.54
N GLY A 16 -3.21 14.07 -3.41
CA GLY A 16 -2.14 13.13 -3.03
C GLY A 16 -2.70 11.72 -2.76
N SER A 17 -3.75 11.66 -1.95
CA SER A 17 -4.47 10.44 -1.56
C SER A 17 -5.07 9.69 -2.75
N VAL A 18 -5.73 10.38 -3.69
CA VAL A 18 -6.29 9.73 -4.90
C VAL A 18 -5.19 9.10 -5.75
N GLY A 19 -4.02 9.73 -5.85
CA GLY A 19 -2.87 9.14 -6.54
C GLY A 19 -2.41 7.83 -5.88
N ASN A 20 -2.27 7.83 -4.55
CA ASN A 20 -1.93 6.62 -3.81
C ASN A 20 -2.97 5.51 -4.01
N LEU A 21 -4.26 5.86 -3.96
CA LEU A 21 -5.36 4.90 -4.17
C LEU A 21 -5.22 4.18 -5.51
N ILE A 22 -4.95 4.92 -6.59
CA ILE A 22 -4.84 4.36 -7.94
C ILE A 22 -3.60 3.47 -8.08
N GLU A 23 -2.47 3.86 -7.48
CA GLU A 23 -1.27 3.01 -7.47
C GLU A 23 -1.50 1.68 -6.73
N TRP A 24 -2.22 1.70 -5.59
CA TRP A 24 -2.59 0.47 -4.90
C TRP A 24 -3.64 -0.34 -5.67
N TYR A 25 -4.62 0.30 -6.28
CA TYR A 25 -5.59 -0.35 -7.15
C TYR A 25 -4.89 -1.17 -8.24
N ASP A 26 -3.96 -0.56 -9.00
CA ASP A 26 -3.21 -1.25 -10.07
C ASP A 26 -2.41 -2.44 -9.55
N TRP A 27 -1.81 -2.28 -8.36
CA TRP A 27 -1.08 -3.36 -7.71
C TRP A 27 -1.97 -4.56 -7.37
N TYR A 28 -3.15 -4.29 -6.81
CA TYR A 28 -4.10 -5.32 -6.41
C TYR A 28 -4.80 -5.97 -7.61
N VAL A 29 -5.06 -5.22 -8.67
CA VAL A 29 -5.62 -5.72 -9.94
C VAL A 29 -4.77 -6.86 -10.49
N TYR A 30 -3.45 -6.71 -10.53
CA TYR A 30 -2.58 -7.80 -11.02
C TYR A 30 -2.78 -9.10 -10.23
N SER A 31 -2.76 -9.00 -8.89
CA SER A 31 -2.91 -10.17 -8.01
C SER A 31 -4.29 -10.80 -8.16
N ALA A 32 -5.33 -9.97 -8.20
CA ALA A 32 -6.72 -10.38 -8.28
C ALA A 32 -7.07 -11.06 -9.63
N PHE A 33 -6.50 -10.56 -10.73
CA PHE A 33 -6.78 -11.05 -12.08
C PHE A 33 -5.77 -12.07 -12.61
N ALA A 34 -4.70 -12.37 -11.87
CA ALA A 34 -3.66 -13.34 -12.25
C ALA A 34 -4.23 -14.70 -12.71
N VAL A 35 -5.31 -15.15 -12.08
CA VAL A 35 -5.97 -16.42 -12.41
C VAL A 35 -6.63 -16.41 -13.79
N TYR A 36 -7.02 -15.23 -14.29
CA TYR A 36 -7.68 -15.09 -15.59
C TYR A 36 -6.71 -14.90 -16.75
N PHE A 37 -5.57 -14.24 -16.52
CA PHE A 37 -4.60 -13.94 -17.59
C PHE A 37 -3.36 -14.83 -17.59
N SER A 38 -3.11 -15.68 -16.58
CA SER A 38 -1.88 -16.49 -16.53
C SER A 38 -1.67 -17.34 -17.79
N ALA A 39 -2.72 -17.95 -18.32
CA ALA A 39 -2.67 -18.73 -19.56
C ALA A 39 -2.36 -17.89 -20.81
N GLU A 40 -2.63 -16.59 -20.79
CA GLU A 40 -2.34 -15.67 -21.90
C GLU A 40 -0.86 -15.28 -21.96
N PHE A 41 -0.11 -15.37 -20.85
CA PHE A 41 1.30 -14.94 -20.81
C PHE A 41 2.30 -16.10 -20.74
N PHE A 42 1.85 -17.32 -20.52
CA PHE A 42 2.73 -18.48 -20.33
C PHE A 42 2.38 -19.61 -21.30
N PRO A 43 3.34 -20.47 -21.66
CA PRO A 43 3.08 -21.59 -22.56
C PRO A 43 1.98 -22.50 -22.01
N LYS A 44 1.21 -23.12 -22.91
CA LYS A 44 0.22 -24.14 -22.55
C LYS A 44 0.91 -25.27 -21.79
N GLY A 45 0.36 -25.64 -20.65
CA GLY A 45 0.94 -26.62 -19.73
C GLY A 45 0.06 -26.78 -18.50
N ASP A 46 0.67 -27.15 -17.37
CA ASP A 46 -0.01 -27.21 -16.08
C ASP A 46 -0.45 -25.80 -15.63
N PRO A 47 -1.76 -25.55 -15.42
CA PRO A 47 -2.26 -24.28 -14.89
C PRO A 47 -1.58 -23.84 -13.59
N THR A 48 -1.17 -24.80 -12.75
CA THR A 48 -0.45 -24.52 -11.51
C THR A 48 0.90 -23.87 -11.79
N SER A 49 1.64 -24.39 -12.78
CA SER A 49 2.91 -23.79 -13.22
C SER A 49 2.74 -22.36 -13.73
N GLN A 50 1.69 -22.07 -14.50
CA GLN A 50 1.41 -20.72 -15.00
C GLN A 50 1.10 -19.73 -13.87
N LEU A 51 0.31 -20.17 -12.87
CA LEU A 51 0.02 -19.39 -11.68
C LEU A 51 1.28 -19.15 -10.83
N LEU A 52 2.10 -20.18 -10.63
CA LEU A 52 3.38 -20.07 -9.91
C LEU A 52 4.32 -19.08 -10.59
N ASN A 53 4.40 -19.09 -11.91
CA ASN A 53 5.19 -18.11 -12.66
C ASN A 53 4.63 -16.70 -12.49
N THR A 54 3.30 -16.53 -12.54
CA THR A 54 2.65 -15.22 -12.32
C THR A 54 2.91 -14.68 -10.91
N ALA A 55 2.92 -15.56 -9.90
CA ALA A 55 3.27 -15.24 -8.52
C ALA A 55 4.78 -14.94 -8.34
N ALA A 56 5.66 -15.65 -9.06
CA ALA A 56 7.09 -15.36 -9.07
C ALA A 56 7.35 -13.96 -9.66
N ILE A 57 6.69 -13.59 -10.75
CA ILE A 57 6.74 -12.23 -11.31
C ILE A 57 6.21 -11.20 -10.30
N PHE A 58 5.12 -11.53 -9.58
CA PHE A 58 4.61 -10.66 -8.52
C PHE A 58 5.66 -10.38 -7.44
N ALA A 59 6.37 -11.43 -6.99
CA ALA A 59 7.44 -11.33 -6.00
C ALA A 59 8.64 -10.52 -6.51
N VAL A 60 9.03 -10.66 -7.77
CA VAL A 60 10.07 -9.84 -8.40
C VAL A 60 9.73 -8.34 -8.36
N GLY A 61 8.45 -7.98 -8.51
CA GLY A 61 7.99 -6.60 -8.31
C GLY A 61 8.25 -6.05 -6.90
N PHE A 62 8.21 -6.89 -5.85
CA PHE A 62 8.56 -6.46 -4.49
C PHE A 62 10.05 -6.17 -4.34
N LEU A 63 10.91 -6.92 -5.01
CA LEU A 63 12.36 -6.70 -4.99
C LEU A 63 12.76 -5.35 -5.61
N MET A 64 11.93 -4.78 -6.47
CA MET A 64 12.15 -3.43 -7.02
C MET A 64 11.77 -2.32 -6.05
N ARG A 65 11.01 -2.57 -4.98
CA ARG A 65 10.57 -1.51 -4.06
C ARG A 65 11.72 -0.77 -3.37
N PRO A 66 12.78 -1.43 -2.86
CA PRO A 66 13.92 -0.72 -2.29
C PRO A 66 14.65 0.16 -3.33
N ILE A 67 14.79 -0.33 -4.57
CA ILE A 67 15.41 0.40 -5.68
C ILE A 67 14.54 1.61 -6.05
N GLY A 68 13.23 1.41 -6.19
CA GLY A 68 12.25 2.45 -6.45
C GLY A 68 12.26 3.52 -5.37
N SER A 69 12.30 3.11 -4.10
CA SER A 69 12.41 4.03 -2.98
C SER A 69 13.70 4.84 -2.99
N LEU A 70 14.82 4.23 -3.37
CA LEU A 70 16.11 4.92 -3.48
C LEU A 70 16.07 5.98 -4.58
N LEU A 71 15.59 5.60 -5.78
CA LEU A 71 15.55 6.48 -6.95
C LEU A 71 14.53 7.61 -6.78
N MET A 72 13.29 7.26 -6.47
CA MET A 72 12.20 8.23 -6.33
C MET A 72 12.32 9.06 -5.05
N GLY A 73 12.80 8.48 -3.94
CA GLY A 73 13.07 9.22 -2.70
C GLY A 73 14.14 10.28 -2.92
N ARG A 74 15.25 9.92 -3.58
CA ARG A 74 16.28 10.90 -3.97
C ARG A 74 15.77 11.94 -4.96
N TYR A 75 14.92 11.53 -5.91
CA TYR A 75 14.31 12.46 -6.85
C TYR A 75 13.38 13.45 -6.12
N ALA A 76 12.59 12.99 -5.14
CA ALA A 76 11.71 13.83 -4.32
C ALA A 76 12.47 14.82 -3.44
N ASP A 77 13.57 14.37 -2.84
CA ASP A 77 14.42 15.21 -1.99
C ASP A 77 15.15 16.29 -2.82
N ARG A 78 15.39 16.08 -4.13
CA ARG A 78 16.09 17.02 -5.01
C ARG A 78 15.18 17.92 -5.85
N HIS A 79 14.14 17.36 -6.46
CA HIS A 79 13.28 18.01 -7.46
C HIS A 79 11.89 18.36 -6.92
N GLY A 80 11.51 17.86 -5.75
CA GLY A 80 10.23 18.17 -5.11
C GLY A 80 9.33 16.95 -5.00
N ARG A 81 8.38 17.02 -4.06
CA ARG A 81 7.48 15.91 -3.70
C ARG A 81 6.45 15.74 -4.81
N ARG A 82 5.90 16.83 -5.34
CA ARG A 82 4.97 16.79 -6.47
C ARG A 82 5.60 16.14 -7.70
N ALA A 83 6.84 16.49 -8.02
CA ALA A 83 7.55 15.92 -9.16
C ALA A 83 7.72 14.41 -9.01
N ALA A 84 8.15 13.93 -7.85
CA ALA A 84 8.35 12.51 -7.60
C ALA A 84 7.05 11.71 -7.60
N LEU A 85 6.00 12.25 -6.97
CA LEU A 85 4.67 11.64 -7.03
C LEU A 85 4.21 11.52 -8.48
N THR A 86 4.33 12.59 -9.28
CA THR A 86 3.94 12.60 -10.71
C THR A 86 4.73 11.58 -11.52
N LEU A 87 6.03 11.44 -11.25
CA LEU A 87 6.85 10.43 -11.91
C LEU A 87 6.41 9.00 -11.52
N SER A 88 6.16 8.75 -10.24
CA SER A 88 5.65 7.47 -9.71
C SER A 88 4.41 7.03 -10.48
N ILE A 89 3.34 7.83 -10.45
CA ILE A 89 2.08 7.45 -11.08
C ILE A 89 2.19 7.28 -12.60
N THR A 90 3.09 8.02 -13.25
CA THR A 90 3.35 7.86 -14.69
C THR A 90 3.99 6.51 -14.98
N VAL A 91 4.96 6.09 -14.15
CA VAL A 91 5.61 4.78 -14.26
C VAL A 91 4.62 3.65 -13.96
N MET A 92 3.76 3.80 -12.94
CA MET A 92 2.67 2.85 -12.65
C MET A 92 1.75 2.69 -13.86
N ALA A 93 1.20 3.80 -14.37
CA ALA A 93 0.29 3.80 -15.51
C ALA A 93 0.92 3.20 -16.76
N GLY A 94 2.20 3.50 -17.01
CA GLY A 94 2.97 2.91 -18.09
C GLY A 94 3.06 1.38 -17.95
N GLY A 95 3.37 0.87 -16.75
CA GLY A 95 3.36 -0.56 -16.48
C GLY A 95 1.99 -1.21 -16.70
N SER A 96 0.92 -0.58 -16.22
CA SER A 96 -0.46 -1.07 -16.38
C SER A 96 -0.90 -1.10 -17.85
N LEU A 97 -0.56 -0.07 -18.63
CA LEU A 97 -0.83 -0.02 -20.07
C LEU A 97 -0.01 -1.04 -20.85
N ILE A 98 1.27 -1.24 -20.50
CA ILE A 98 2.08 -2.29 -21.10
C ILE A 98 1.38 -3.64 -20.90
N ILE A 99 0.95 -3.97 -19.69
CA ILE A 99 0.23 -5.22 -19.40
C ILE A 99 -1.06 -5.33 -20.23
N ALA A 100 -1.88 -4.28 -20.23
CA ALA A 100 -3.15 -4.28 -20.97
C ALA A 100 -2.98 -4.48 -22.48
N CYS A 101 -1.94 -3.88 -23.07
CA CYS A 101 -1.68 -3.92 -24.51
C CYS A 101 -0.81 -5.10 -24.94
N THR A 102 -0.27 -5.90 -24.00
CA THR A 102 0.62 -7.01 -24.37
C THR A 102 -0.17 -8.12 -25.09
N PRO A 103 0.27 -8.55 -26.28
CA PRO A 103 -0.31 -9.69 -26.97
C PRO A 103 -0.09 -11.01 -26.22
N SER A 104 -0.90 -12.01 -26.55
CA SER A 104 -0.82 -13.34 -25.92
C SER A 104 0.48 -14.07 -26.26
N TYR A 105 0.82 -15.06 -25.44
CA TYR A 105 1.94 -15.98 -25.65
C TYR A 105 1.81 -16.71 -26.98
N GLU A 106 0.59 -17.02 -27.43
CA GLU A 106 0.37 -17.61 -28.75
C GLU A 106 0.84 -16.70 -29.89
N SER A 107 0.77 -15.37 -29.70
CA SER A 107 1.15 -14.37 -30.71
C SER A 107 2.64 -14.05 -30.71
N ILE A 108 3.25 -13.89 -29.52
CA ILE A 108 4.62 -13.37 -29.38
C ILE A 108 5.57 -14.30 -28.60
N GLY A 109 5.11 -15.49 -28.21
CA GLY A 109 5.89 -16.49 -27.51
C GLY A 109 6.47 -15.96 -26.19
N ILE A 110 7.74 -16.30 -25.93
CA ILE A 110 8.45 -15.94 -24.69
C ILE A 110 8.61 -14.44 -24.46
N MET A 111 8.32 -13.59 -25.45
CA MET A 111 8.27 -12.14 -25.24
C MET A 111 7.11 -11.71 -24.34
N ALA A 112 5.97 -12.41 -24.34
CA ALA A 112 4.84 -12.09 -23.46
C ALA A 112 5.24 -12.09 -21.96
N PRO A 113 5.83 -13.16 -21.39
CA PRO A 113 6.22 -13.18 -19.99
C PRO A 113 7.39 -12.23 -19.71
N ILE A 114 8.29 -11.98 -20.67
CA ILE A 114 9.37 -10.98 -20.51
C ILE A 114 8.79 -9.57 -20.40
N ILE A 115 7.86 -9.20 -21.26
CA ILE A 115 7.17 -7.90 -21.20
C ILE A 115 6.40 -7.77 -19.87
N LEU A 116 5.74 -8.84 -19.43
CA LEU A 116 5.06 -8.89 -18.14
C LEU A 116 6.02 -8.64 -16.97
N VAL A 117 7.20 -9.28 -16.97
CA VAL A 117 8.26 -9.03 -15.98
C VAL A 117 8.68 -7.57 -16.02
N LEU A 118 9.00 -7.02 -17.18
CA LEU A 118 9.43 -5.63 -17.32
C LEU A 118 8.37 -4.64 -16.81
N ALA A 119 7.11 -4.86 -17.16
CA ALA A 119 6.00 -4.05 -16.65
C ALA A 119 5.88 -4.12 -15.13
N ARG A 120 6.07 -5.31 -14.54
CA ARG A 120 6.02 -5.51 -13.09
C ARG A 120 7.21 -4.94 -12.35
N LEU A 121 8.40 -4.92 -12.96
CA LEU A 121 9.55 -4.20 -12.44
C LEU A 121 9.25 -2.70 -12.37
N LEU A 122 8.65 -2.12 -13.42
CA LEU A 122 8.24 -0.71 -13.45
C LEU A 122 7.20 -0.39 -12.36
N GLN A 123 6.14 -1.18 -12.24
CA GLN A 123 5.12 -1.00 -11.19
C GLN A 123 5.72 -1.13 -9.78
N GLY A 124 6.67 -2.05 -9.58
CA GLY A 124 7.41 -2.21 -8.33
C GLY A 124 8.29 -1.00 -7.98
N LEU A 125 8.95 -0.41 -8.97
CA LEU A 125 9.74 0.82 -8.81
C LEU A 125 8.84 2.02 -8.40
N SER A 126 7.66 2.15 -9.02
CA SER A 126 6.67 3.17 -8.65
C SER A 126 6.29 3.10 -7.18
N LEU A 127 5.77 1.95 -6.74
CA LEU A 127 5.31 1.76 -5.35
C LEU A 127 6.41 1.92 -4.31
N GLY A 128 7.65 1.55 -4.66
CA GLY A 128 8.80 1.77 -3.79
C GLY A 128 8.99 3.25 -3.45
N GLY A 129 8.81 4.12 -4.44
CA GLY A 129 8.93 5.56 -4.30
C GLY A 129 7.74 6.27 -3.67
N GLU A 130 6.55 5.77 -3.97
CA GLU A 130 5.28 6.37 -3.57
C GLU A 130 5.17 6.52 -2.05
N TYR A 131 5.41 5.45 -1.29
CA TYR A 131 5.10 5.45 0.14
C TYR A 131 5.84 6.55 0.91
N GLY A 132 7.16 6.65 0.69
CA GLY A 132 8.01 7.63 1.37
C GLY A 132 7.71 9.07 0.94
N THR A 133 7.38 9.27 -0.33
CA THR A 133 7.07 10.59 -0.89
C THR A 133 5.69 11.07 -0.47
N SER A 134 4.68 10.20 -0.48
CA SER A 134 3.32 10.49 -0.01
C SER A 134 3.26 10.70 1.50
N ALA A 135 3.92 9.86 2.30
CA ALA A 135 3.99 10.05 3.75
C ALA A 135 4.60 11.41 4.10
N THR A 136 5.69 11.77 3.40
CA THR A 136 6.36 13.06 3.57
C THR A 136 5.45 14.22 3.13
N TYR A 137 4.85 14.13 1.94
CA TYR A 137 3.97 15.18 1.43
C TYR A 137 2.77 15.43 2.34
N LEU A 138 2.08 14.39 2.78
CA LEU A 138 0.94 14.49 3.70
C LEU A 138 1.35 15.13 5.03
N SER A 139 2.52 14.75 5.56
CA SER A 139 3.05 15.33 6.80
C SER A 139 3.43 16.81 6.68
N GLU A 140 3.98 17.21 5.53
CA GLU A 140 4.43 18.57 5.25
C GLU A 140 3.28 19.52 4.90
N MET A 141 2.22 19.00 4.27
CA MET A 141 1.03 19.78 3.90
C MET A 141 0.00 19.90 5.01
N ALA A 142 0.00 18.97 5.96
CA ALA A 142 -0.95 19.00 7.05
C ALA A 142 -0.79 20.25 7.92
N SER A 143 -1.93 20.91 8.18
CA SER A 143 -2.02 22.04 9.11
C SER A 143 -1.55 21.63 10.51
N SER A 144 -0.90 22.55 11.22
CA SER A 144 -0.50 22.35 12.62
C SER A 144 -1.67 21.81 13.46
N GLY A 145 -1.43 20.74 14.22
CA GLY A 145 -2.44 20.10 15.07
C GLY A 145 -3.44 19.16 14.36
N ARG A 146 -3.30 18.89 13.05
CA ARG A 146 -4.11 17.88 12.31
C ARG A 146 -3.27 16.91 11.48
N ARG A 147 -2.00 16.74 11.83
CA ARG A 147 -1.05 15.95 11.04
C ARG A 147 -1.37 14.46 11.05
N GLY A 148 -1.79 13.93 12.20
CA GLY A 148 -2.23 12.55 12.35
C GLY A 148 -3.49 12.25 11.53
N PHE A 149 -4.50 13.12 11.58
CA PHE A 149 -5.70 12.98 10.77
C PHE A 149 -5.37 12.86 9.28
N TYR A 150 -4.57 13.78 8.76
CA TYR A 150 -4.26 13.80 7.34
C TYR A 150 -3.31 12.67 6.91
N SER A 151 -2.36 12.27 7.76
CA SER A 151 -1.48 11.14 7.44
C SER A 151 -2.22 9.80 7.40
N SER A 152 -3.31 9.66 8.17
CA SER A 152 -4.11 8.43 8.21
C SER A 152 -4.75 8.07 6.86
N PHE A 153 -4.98 9.08 6.00
CA PHE A 153 -5.56 8.87 4.68
C PHE A 153 -4.68 8.00 3.79
N GLN A 154 -3.38 7.89 4.06
CA GLN A 154 -2.51 6.98 3.31
C GLN A 154 -2.97 5.52 3.43
N TYR A 155 -3.34 5.07 4.64
CA TYR A 155 -3.87 3.72 4.84
C TYR A 155 -5.31 3.56 4.35
N VAL A 156 -6.14 4.61 4.49
CA VAL A 156 -7.49 4.64 3.91
C VAL A 156 -7.41 4.35 2.41
N THR A 157 -6.54 5.04 1.70
CA THR A 157 -6.39 4.89 0.24
C THR A 157 -5.82 3.54 -0.17
N LEU A 158 -4.95 2.94 0.65
CA LEU A 158 -4.41 1.60 0.42
C LEU A 158 -5.55 0.56 0.46
N VAL A 159 -6.35 0.57 1.52
CA VAL A 159 -7.47 -0.38 1.68
C VAL A 159 -8.58 -0.08 0.66
N ALA A 160 -8.88 1.20 0.41
CA ALA A 160 -9.84 1.59 -0.62
C ALA A 160 -9.41 1.13 -2.02
N GLY A 161 -8.13 1.22 -2.37
CA GLY A 161 -7.59 0.71 -3.64
C GLY A 161 -7.85 -0.79 -3.79
N GLN A 162 -7.63 -1.58 -2.73
CA GLN A 162 -7.95 -3.01 -2.70
C GLN A 162 -9.45 -3.27 -2.90
N MET A 163 -10.30 -2.52 -2.19
CA MET A 163 -11.76 -2.65 -2.29
C MET A 163 -12.26 -2.31 -3.70
N VAL A 164 -11.72 -1.28 -4.34
CA VAL A 164 -12.10 -0.90 -5.71
C VAL A 164 -11.63 -1.96 -6.71
N ALA A 165 -10.43 -2.54 -6.55
CA ALA A 165 -9.96 -3.64 -7.39
C ALA A 165 -10.88 -4.87 -7.31
N LEU A 166 -11.25 -5.26 -6.09
CA LEU A 166 -12.21 -6.34 -5.85
C LEU A 166 -13.60 -6.02 -6.41
N GLY A 167 -14.08 -4.78 -6.23
CA GLY A 167 -15.37 -4.35 -6.77
C GLY A 167 -15.43 -4.45 -8.30
N VAL A 168 -14.37 -4.00 -8.98
CA VAL A 168 -14.25 -4.15 -10.45
C VAL A 168 -14.25 -5.63 -10.85
N GLN A 169 -13.52 -6.48 -10.12
CA GLN A 169 -13.53 -7.93 -10.37
C GLN A 169 -14.92 -8.54 -10.26
N ILE A 170 -15.65 -8.24 -9.18
CA ILE A 170 -17.00 -8.76 -8.97
C ILE A 170 -17.95 -8.31 -10.08
N VAL A 171 -17.91 -7.03 -10.46
CA VAL A 171 -18.74 -6.49 -11.54
C VAL A 171 -18.44 -7.19 -12.86
N LEU A 172 -17.16 -7.37 -13.21
CA LEU A 172 -16.80 -8.05 -14.45
C LEU A 172 -17.19 -9.53 -14.45
N GLN A 173 -17.10 -10.22 -13.31
CA GLN A 173 -17.56 -11.61 -13.18
C GLN A 173 -19.08 -11.77 -13.35
N GLN A 174 -19.86 -10.74 -13.00
CA GLN A 174 -21.31 -10.74 -13.20
C GLN A 174 -21.73 -10.40 -14.64
N LEU A 175 -20.90 -9.62 -15.34
CA LEU A 175 -21.19 -9.16 -16.70
C LEU A 175 -20.62 -10.07 -17.79
N LEU A 176 -19.52 -10.78 -17.52
CA LEU A 176 -18.79 -11.58 -18.50
C LEU A 176 -18.84 -13.07 -18.16
N SER A 177 -18.87 -13.90 -19.20
CA SER A 177 -18.66 -15.34 -19.05
C SER A 177 -17.20 -15.64 -18.66
N GLU A 178 -16.93 -16.80 -18.03
CA GLU A 178 -15.56 -17.19 -17.69
C GLU A 178 -14.62 -17.25 -18.92
N PRO A 179 -15.05 -17.77 -20.09
CA PRO A 179 -14.26 -17.69 -21.31
C PRO A 179 -13.93 -16.25 -21.75
N ASP A 180 -14.90 -15.33 -21.71
CA ASP A 180 -14.68 -13.93 -22.11
C ASP A 180 -13.73 -13.21 -21.14
N MET A 181 -13.85 -13.51 -19.84
CA MET A 181 -12.96 -12.99 -18.81
C MET A 181 -11.51 -13.37 -19.08
N LYS A 182 -11.26 -14.63 -19.46
CA LYS A 182 -9.92 -15.14 -19.78
C LYS A 182 -9.39 -14.62 -21.11
N ALA A 183 -10.26 -14.49 -22.12
CA ALA A 183 -9.86 -14.03 -23.45
C ALA A 183 -9.48 -12.54 -23.47
N TRP A 184 -10.29 -11.67 -22.85
CA TRP A 184 -10.06 -10.22 -22.91
C TRP A 184 -10.52 -9.41 -21.70
N GLY A 185 -11.46 -9.93 -20.91
CA GLY A 185 -12.03 -9.19 -19.78
C GLY A 185 -10.99 -8.76 -18.73
N TRP A 186 -9.93 -9.55 -18.54
CA TRP A 186 -8.82 -9.22 -17.63
C TRP A 186 -8.05 -7.95 -18.00
N ARG A 187 -8.15 -7.44 -19.24
CA ARG A 187 -7.49 -6.19 -19.67
C ARG A 187 -8.20 -4.94 -19.14
N ILE A 188 -9.53 -5.02 -18.92
CA ILE A 188 -10.38 -3.87 -18.53
C ILE A 188 -9.89 -3.20 -17.24
N PRO A 189 -9.60 -3.92 -16.14
CA PRO A 189 -9.13 -3.30 -14.90
C PRO A 189 -7.83 -2.50 -15.08
N PHE A 190 -6.87 -2.99 -15.88
CA PHE A 190 -5.63 -2.27 -16.15
C PHE A 190 -5.87 -0.98 -16.95
N ILE A 191 -6.85 -0.97 -17.85
CA ILE A 191 -7.27 0.23 -18.58
C ILE A 191 -7.96 1.22 -17.63
N ILE A 192 -8.83 0.76 -16.73
CA ILE A 192 -9.45 1.60 -15.69
C ILE A 192 -8.37 2.26 -14.83
N GLY A 193 -7.37 1.48 -14.42
CA GLY A 193 -6.18 1.95 -13.70
C GLY A 193 -5.43 3.06 -14.43
N ALA A 194 -5.11 2.82 -15.71
CA ALA A 194 -4.43 3.80 -16.56
C ALA A 194 -5.24 5.09 -16.77
N MET A 195 -6.56 4.98 -17.00
CA MET A 195 -7.45 6.15 -17.09
C MET A 195 -7.49 6.94 -15.77
N GLY A 196 -7.56 6.22 -14.64
CA GLY A 196 -7.47 6.81 -13.32
C GLY A 196 -6.16 7.56 -13.12
N ALA A 197 -5.04 6.99 -13.55
CA ALA A 197 -3.73 7.63 -13.46
C ALA A 197 -3.65 8.90 -14.31
N VAL A 198 -4.22 8.91 -15.52
CA VAL A 198 -4.34 10.12 -16.35
C VAL A 198 -5.18 11.20 -15.65
N ALA A 199 -6.30 10.83 -15.03
CA ALA A 199 -7.11 11.76 -14.25
C ALA A 199 -6.31 12.37 -13.08
N VAL A 200 -5.51 11.57 -12.37
CA VAL A 200 -4.64 12.08 -11.30
C VAL A 200 -3.53 12.96 -11.84
N LEU A 201 -2.90 12.61 -12.97
CA LEU A 201 -1.90 13.47 -13.62
C LEU A 201 -2.49 14.85 -13.96
N TRP A 202 -3.74 14.88 -14.41
CA TRP A 202 -4.47 16.12 -14.65
C TRP A 202 -4.74 16.89 -13.34
N LEU A 203 -5.24 16.22 -12.30
CA LEU A 203 -5.46 16.82 -10.98
C LEU A 203 -4.16 17.40 -10.38
N ARG A 204 -3.04 16.71 -10.58
CA ARG A 204 -1.71 17.12 -10.09
C ARG A 204 -1.15 18.36 -10.78
N ARG A 205 -1.72 18.82 -11.91
CA ARG A 205 -1.35 20.12 -12.51
C ARG A 205 -1.60 21.30 -11.58
N THR A 206 -2.60 21.17 -10.70
CA THR A 206 -3.04 22.20 -9.75
C THR A 206 -2.59 21.94 -8.31
N MET A 207 -1.69 20.97 -8.11
CA MET A 207 -1.17 20.61 -6.79
C MET A 207 0.00 21.52 -6.44
N ASP A 208 0.02 22.04 -5.22
CA ASP A 208 1.14 22.86 -4.77
C ASP A 208 2.33 21.99 -4.37
N GLU A 209 3.54 22.53 -4.52
CA GLU A 209 4.73 21.93 -3.91
C GLU A 209 4.74 22.23 -2.41
N SER A 210 5.38 21.39 -1.59
CA SER A 210 5.34 21.61 -0.15
C SER A 210 6.02 22.93 0.27
N GLU A 211 5.39 23.72 1.16
CA GLU A 211 5.92 25.03 1.63
C GLU A 211 7.33 24.89 2.23
N GLN A 212 7.62 23.73 2.85
CA GLN A 212 8.94 23.42 3.39
C GLN A 212 9.98 23.16 2.30
N PHE A 213 9.60 22.60 1.14
CA PHE A 213 10.50 22.43 -0.01
C PHE A 213 10.75 23.75 -0.76
N SER A 214 9.75 24.65 -0.84
CA SER A 214 9.89 25.94 -1.51
C SER A 214 10.84 26.89 -0.76
N ASN A 215 10.93 26.78 0.57
CA ASN A 215 11.73 27.67 1.41
C ASN A 215 13.22 27.28 1.49
N ILE A 216 13.61 26.05 1.13
CA ILE A 216 15.01 25.55 1.17
C ILE A 216 15.68 25.68 -0.21
N LYS A 217 15.50 26.80 -0.90
CA LYS A 217 16.14 27.04 -2.22
C LYS A 217 17.59 27.55 -2.13
N SER A 218 18.10 27.88 -0.94
CA SER A 218 19.37 28.62 -0.78
C SER A 218 20.59 27.85 -0.24
N GLN A 219 20.48 26.57 0.17
CA GLN A 219 21.64 25.77 0.61
C GLN A 219 21.95 24.64 -0.38
N LYS A 220 23.24 24.46 -0.69
CA LYS A 220 23.79 23.46 -1.63
C LYS A 220 23.19 22.07 -1.39
N ARG A 221 22.32 21.62 -2.30
CA ARG A 221 21.60 20.32 -2.27
C ARG A 221 22.45 19.11 -2.68
N GLU A 222 23.78 19.23 -2.71
CA GLU A 222 24.66 18.16 -3.20
C GLU A 222 24.48 16.84 -2.42
N ASN A 223 24.21 16.94 -1.10
CA ASN A 223 24.04 15.79 -0.20
C ASN A 223 22.58 15.35 0.03
N ALA A 224 21.58 16.06 -0.51
CA ALA A 224 20.16 15.73 -0.32
C ALA A 224 19.79 14.40 -0.98
N GLY A 225 19.02 13.56 -0.28
CA GLY A 225 18.62 12.23 -0.74
C GLY A 225 19.79 11.26 -1.00
N THR A 226 20.90 11.38 -0.26
CA THR A 226 22.03 10.43 -0.39
C THR A 226 21.99 9.37 0.70
N VAL A 227 22.32 8.12 0.35
CA VAL A 227 22.45 7.02 1.33
C VAL A 227 23.48 7.36 2.41
N ARG A 228 24.54 8.10 2.06
CA ARG A 228 25.54 8.58 3.01
C ARG A 228 24.95 9.54 4.06
N ALA A 229 24.01 10.39 3.69
CA ALA A 229 23.31 11.24 4.65
C ALA A 229 22.37 10.41 5.54
N LEU A 230 21.71 9.40 4.98
CA LEU A 230 20.86 8.48 5.75
C LEU A 230 21.66 7.68 6.79
N MET A 231 22.88 7.23 6.44
CA MET A 231 23.77 6.51 7.35
C MET A 231 24.20 7.33 8.59
N LYS A 232 24.00 8.66 8.59
CA LYS A 232 24.22 9.50 9.79
C LYS A 232 23.09 9.37 10.82
N HIS A 233 21.96 8.73 10.47
CA HIS A 233 20.80 8.56 11.33
C HIS A 233 20.44 7.09 11.58
N PRO A 234 21.38 6.24 12.05
CA PRO A 234 21.17 4.80 12.18
C PRO A 234 20.05 4.45 13.17
N LYS A 235 19.91 5.23 14.27
CA LYS A 235 18.83 5.05 15.24
C LYS A 235 17.45 5.25 14.60
N ALA A 236 17.28 6.31 13.82
CA ALA A 236 16.02 6.60 13.13
C ALA A 236 15.70 5.51 12.10
N VAL A 237 16.69 5.08 11.32
CA VAL A 237 16.55 3.96 10.37
C VAL A 237 16.10 2.69 11.08
N LEU A 238 16.76 2.31 12.18
CA LEU A 238 16.41 1.12 12.94
C LEU A 238 15.01 1.22 13.56
N THR A 239 14.61 2.40 14.02
CA THR A 239 13.23 2.65 14.48
C THR A 239 12.22 2.47 13.36
N VAL A 240 12.48 2.97 12.13
CA VAL A 240 11.59 2.74 10.98
C VAL A 240 11.50 1.26 10.63
N VAL A 241 12.62 0.53 10.65
CA VAL A 241 12.64 -0.92 10.41
C VAL A 241 11.79 -1.64 11.46
N GLY A 242 12.01 -1.40 12.75
CA GLY A 242 11.26 -2.06 13.83
C GLY A 242 9.76 -1.75 13.79
N LEU A 243 9.41 -0.47 13.59
CA LEU A 243 8.02 -0.05 13.43
C LEU A 243 7.38 -0.68 12.19
N THR A 244 8.12 -0.79 11.09
CA THR A 244 7.60 -1.41 9.86
C THR A 244 7.42 -2.91 10.02
N LEU A 245 8.36 -3.60 10.64
CA LEU A 245 8.29 -5.05 10.86
C LEU A 245 7.10 -5.40 11.75
N GLY A 246 7.03 -4.83 12.96
CA GLY A 246 5.94 -5.13 13.89
C GLY A 246 4.57 -4.73 13.33
N GLY A 247 4.48 -3.57 12.68
CA GLY A 247 3.26 -3.09 12.07
C GLY A 247 2.78 -3.91 10.87
N THR A 248 3.70 -4.35 10.01
CA THR A 248 3.36 -5.16 8.82
C THR A 248 2.94 -6.57 9.23
N VAL A 249 3.65 -7.19 10.18
CA VAL A 249 3.28 -8.50 10.73
C VAL A 249 1.90 -8.42 11.36
N ALA A 250 1.66 -7.47 12.27
CA ALA A 250 0.36 -7.32 12.90
C ALA A 250 -0.76 -7.06 11.87
N PHE A 251 -0.53 -6.18 10.90
CA PHE A 251 -1.51 -5.90 9.85
C PHE A 251 -1.92 -7.17 9.11
N TYR A 252 -0.97 -7.92 8.55
CA TYR A 252 -1.30 -9.15 7.81
C TYR A 252 -1.87 -10.26 8.69
N THR A 253 -1.44 -10.37 9.95
CA THR A 253 -2.00 -11.32 10.91
C THR A 253 -3.50 -11.08 11.09
N TYR A 254 -3.93 -9.83 11.27
CA TYR A 254 -5.32 -9.50 11.55
C TYR A 254 -6.20 -9.34 10.29
N THR A 255 -5.65 -8.91 9.16
CA THR A 255 -6.46 -8.70 7.93
C THR A 255 -6.55 -9.93 7.03
N THR A 256 -5.51 -10.76 7.00
CA THR A 256 -5.38 -11.85 6.03
C THR A 256 -5.34 -13.21 6.72
N TYR A 257 -4.44 -13.41 7.68
CA TYR A 257 -4.28 -14.70 8.34
C TYR A 257 -5.48 -15.06 9.22
N LEU A 258 -6.04 -14.11 9.97
CA LEU A 258 -7.21 -14.35 10.81
C LEU A 258 -8.42 -14.84 10.02
N GLN A 259 -8.61 -14.37 8.77
CA GLN A 259 -9.62 -14.91 7.86
C GLN A 259 -9.38 -16.39 7.58
N LYS A 260 -8.13 -16.77 7.28
CA LYS A 260 -7.78 -18.17 7.01
C LYS A 260 -7.95 -19.03 8.25
N PHE A 261 -7.59 -18.52 9.43
CA PHE A 261 -7.79 -19.20 10.70
C PHE A 261 -9.29 -19.48 10.98
N MET A 262 -10.15 -18.49 10.76
CA MET A 262 -11.61 -18.66 10.88
C MET A 262 -12.17 -19.75 9.95
N VAL A 263 -11.65 -19.87 8.72
CA VAL A 263 -12.12 -20.88 7.77
C VAL A 263 -11.50 -22.26 8.04
N ASN A 264 -10.17 -22.31 8.16
CA ASN A 264 -9.42 -23.57 8.14
C ASN A 264 -9.32 -24.24 9.51
N THR A 265 -9.28 -23.45 10.59
CA THR A 265 -9.10 -23.96 11.96
C THR A 265 -10.42 -23.99 12.72
N VAL A 266 -11.17 -22.88 12.70
CA VAL A 266 -12.48 -22.79 13.39
C VAL A 266 -13.58 -23.52 12.60
N GLY A 267 -13.44 -23.62 11.27
CA GLY A 267 -14.42 -24.27 10.41
C GLY A 267 -15.64 -23.41 10.08
N LEU A 268 -15.55 -22.08 10.22
CA LEU A 268 -16.65 -21.20 9.85
C LEU A 268 -16.92 -21.22 8.33
N PRO A 269 -18.19 -21.10 7.90
CA PRO A 269 -18.52 -21.04 6.48
C PRO A 269 -17.79 -19.88 5.78
N LYS A 270 -17.17 -20.16 4.63
CA LYS A 270 -16.38 -19.16 3.86
C LYS A 270 -17.16 -17.89 3.54
N GLU A 271 -18.46 -18.03 3.24
CA GLU A 271 -19.35 -16.90 2.95
C GLU A 271 -19.51 -15.99 4.16
N VAL A 272 -19.77 -16.57 5.34
CA VAL A 272 -19.89 -15.86 6.61
C VAL A 272 -18.59 -15.12 6.94
N VAL A 273 -17.45 -15.78 6.80
CA VAL A 273 -16.14 -15.16 7.06
C VAL A 273 -15.86 -14.01 6.09
N SER A 274 -16.29 -14.13 4.83
CA SER A 274 -16.12 -13.07 3.83
C SER A 274 -16.93 -11.82 4.20
N TRP A 275 -18.16 -11.98 4.68
CA TRP A 275 -18.99 -10.88 5.20
C TRP A 275 -18.39 -10.24 6.46
N ILE A 276 -17.88 -11.05 7.39
CA ILE A 276 -17.17 -10.58 8.58
C ILE A 276 -15.99 -9.70 8.16
N ASN A 277 -15.15 -10.17 7.23
CA ASN A 277 -13.97 -9.43 6.79
C ASN A 277 -14.36 -8.13 6.08
N PHE A 278 -15.33 -8.18 5.17
CA PHE A 278 -15.82 -6.98 4.46
C PHE A 278 -16.32 -5.90 5.43
N ALA A 279 -17.18 -6.29 6.39
CA ALA A 279 -17.69 -5.37 7.40
C ALA A 279 -16.57 -4.81 8.31
N ALA A 280 -15.64 -5.68 8.73
CA ALA A 280 -14.53 -5.29 9.60
C ALA A 280 -13.56 -4.32 8.90
N LEU A 281 -13.23 -4.56 7.63
CA LEU A 281 -12.39 -3.66 6.84
C LEU A 281 -13.07 -2.32 6.55
N LEU A 282 -14.39 -2.31 6.31
CA LEU A 282 -15.16 -1.08 6.13
C LEU A 282 -15.06 -0.19 7.38
N ILE A 283 -15.23 -0.78 8.57
CA ILE A 283 -15.06 -0.05 9.84
C ILE A 283 -13.59 0.34 10.04
N PHE A 284 -12.64 -0.54 9.74
CA PHE A 284 -11.21 -0.25 9.85
C PHE A 284 -10.78 0.95 9.02
N VAL A 285 -11.31 1.13 7.81
CA VAL A 285 -11.08 2.31 6.96
C VAL A 285 -11.56 3.58 7.67
N VAL A 286 -12.76 3.56 8.25
CA VAL A 286 -13.34 4.70 8.98
C VAL A 286 -12.59 5.00 10.29
N LEU A 287 -12.03 3.97 10.94
CA LEU A 287 -11.25 4.14 12.16
C LEU A 287 -9.91 4.85 11.93
N GLN A 288 -9.30 4.76 10.73
CA GLN A 288 -7.98 5.38 10.50
C GLN A 288 -7.99 6.90 10.73
N PRO A 289 -8.92 7.69 10.14
CA PRO A 289 -8.96 9.14 10.39
C PRO A 289 -9.35 9.49 11.82
N ILE A 290 -10.22 8.70 12.46
CA ILE A 290 -10.62 8.93 13.85
C ILE A 290 -9.42 8.77 14.79
N ALA A 291 -8.65 7.69 14.63
CA ALA A 291 -7.43 7.47 15.41
C ALA A 291 -6.33 8.48 15.08
N GLY A 292 -6.23 8.93 13.82
CA GLY A 292 -5.36 10.03 13.43
C GLY A 292 -5.68 11.33 14.18
N LEU A 293 -6.96 11.69 14.29
CA LEU A 293 -7.42 12.83 15.10
C LEU A 293 -7.15 12.65 16.58
N LEU A 294 -7.34 11.42 17.10
CA LEU A 294 -7.04 11.12 18.49
C LEU A 294 -5.55 11.35 18.78
N SER A 295 -4.67 10.88 17.89
CA SER A 295 -3.23 11.09 18.02
C SER A 295 -2.83 12.56 18.01
N ASP A 296 -3.55 13.40 17.28
CA ASP A 296 -3.30 14.84 17.30
C ASP A 296 -3.65 15.48 18.64
N LYS A 297 -4.55 14.88 19.43
CA LYS A 297 -4.94 15.34 20.78
C LYS A 297 -4.06 14.77 21.89
N ILE A 298 -3.82 13.46 21.89
CA ILE A 298 -3.12 12.76 22.99
C ILE A 298 -1.63 12.49 22.70
N GLY A 299 -1.17 12.81 21.48
CA GLY A 299 0.18 12.54 21.00
C GLY A 299 0.31 11.20 20.27
N ARG A 300 1.46 10.99 19.62
CA ARG A 300 1.75 9.80 18.81
C ARG A 300 2.23 8.61 19.66
N ARG A 301 3.02 8.90 20.69
CA ARG A 301 3.65 7.90 21.55
C ARG A 301 2.64 7.00 22.29
N PRO A 302 1.53 7.50 22.87
CA PRO A 302 0.56 6.64 23.54
C PRO A 302 -0.10 5.63 22.61
N LEU A 303 -0.43 6.03 21.37
CA LEU A 303 -1.02 5.11 20.38
C LEU A 303 -0.06 3.99 19.98
N LEU A 304 1.21 4.33 19.74
CA LEU A 304 2.23 3.33 19.41
C LEU A 304 2.53 2.38 20.58
N MET A 305 2.56 2.90 21.81
CA MET A 305 2.73 2.08 23.00
C MET A 305 1.51 1.17 23.23
N ALA A 306 0.30 1.68 23.06
CA ALA A 306 -0.92 0.88 23.13
C ALA A 306 -0.91 -0.22 22.07
N PHE A 307 -0.55 0.08 20.82
CA PHE A 307 -0.36 -0.92 19.77
C PHE A 307 0.65 -2.00 20.18
N GLY A 308 1.84 -1.61 20.66
CA GLY A 308 2.88 -2.56 21.03
C GLY A 308 2.49 -3.45 22.22
N ILE A 309 1.92 -2.85 23.28
CA ILE A 309 1.55 -3.56 24.50
C ILE A 309 0.32 -4.45 24.26
N LEU A 310 -0.77 -3.88 23.74
CA LEU A 310 -2.00 -4.62 23.49
C LEU A 310 -1.81 -5.65 22.38
N GLY A 311 -1.03 -5.32 21.34
CA GLY A 311 -0.67 -6.28 20.30
C GLY A 311 0.08 -7.48 20.87
N THR A 312 1.05 -7.26 21.76
CA THR A 312 1.79 -8.37 22.36
C THR A 312 0.93 -9.20 23.32
N LEU A 313 0.15 -8.55 24.18
CA LEU A 313 -0.62 -9.24 25.23
C LEU A 313 -1.90 -9.90 24.71
N LEU A 314 -2.59 -9.28 23.75
CA LEU A 314 -3.93 -9.72 23.32
C LEU A 314 -3.92 -10.58 22.06
N THR A 315 -2.83 -10.63 21.28
CA THR A 315 -2.80 -11.49 20.07
C THR A 315 -3.08 -12.96 20.42
N ALA A 316 -2.33 -13.56 21.37
CA ALA A 316 -2.55 -14.95 21.73
C ALA A 316 -3.96 -15.22 22.32
N PRO A 317 -4.47 -14.41 23.27
CA PRO A 317 -5.86 -14.52 23.71
C PRO A 317 -6.88 -14.43 22.58
N ILE A 318 -6.74 -13.48 21.65
CA ILE A 318 -7.67 -13.31 20.52
C ILE A 318 -7.77 -14.61 19.72
N PHE A 319 -6.63 -15.21 19.35
CA PHE A 319 -6.63 -16.47 18.60
C PHE A 319 -7.19 -17.64 19.41
N PHE A 320 -6.86 -17.73 20.70
CA PHE A 320 -7.38 -18.78 21.59
C PHE A 320 -8.91 -18.70 21.78
N PHE A 321 -9.47 -17.49 21.91
CA PHE A 321 -10.92 -17.30 21.97
C PHE A 321 -11.58 -17.49 20.61
N MET A 322 -10.91 -17.11 19.53
CA MET A 322 -11.38 -17.33 18.16
C MET A 322 -11.53 -18.82 17.86
N GLU A 323 -10.56 -19.64 18.26
CA GLU A 323 -10.58 -21.10 18.08
C GLU A 323 -11.81 -21.75 18.71
N LYS A 324 -12.27 -21.23 19.85
CA LYS A 324 -13.39 -21.79 20.61
C LYS A 324 -14.76 -21.31 20.17
N THR A 325 -14.83 -20.33 19.27
CA THR A 325 -16.08 -19.65 18.96
C THR A 325 -16.56 -19.95 17.56
N THR A 326 -17.75 -20.57 17.46
CA THR A 326 -18.44 -20.79 16.19
C THR A 326 -19.45 -19.70 15.84
N GLU A 327 -19.68 -18.75 16.76
CA GLU A 327 -20.62 -17.64 16.58
C GLU A 327 -20.03 -16.53 15.70
N PRO A 328 -20.63 -16.23 14.52
CA PRO A 328 -20.10 -15.25 13.58
C PRO A 328 -19.91 -13.84 14.17
N MET A 329 -20.83 -13.42 15.04
CA MET A 329 -20.76 -12.10 15.67
C MET A 329 -19.57 -11.98 16.63
N VAL A 330 -19.27 -13.04 17.38
CA VAL A 330 -18.13 -13.03 18.30
C VAL A 330 -16.81 -13.07 17.52
N ALA A 331 -16.74 -13.85 16.44
CA ALA A 331 -15.60 -13.85 15.54
C ALA A 331 -15.37 -12.45 14.92
N PHE A 332 -16.43 -11.77 14.49
CA PHE A 332 -16.36 -10.37 14.05
C PHE A 332 -15.82 -9.43 15.13
N LEU A 333 -16.34 -9.51 16.37
CA LEU A 333 -15.89 -8.67 17.47
C LEU A 333 -14.41 -8.91 17.82
N LEU A 334 -13.96 -10.16 17.84
CA LEU A 334 -12.55 -10.52 18.08
C LEU A 334 -11.64 -9.98 16.98
N MET A 335 -12.06 -10.08 15.71
CA MET A 335 -11.35 -9.45 14.58
C MET A 335 -11.29 -7.94 14.74
N MET A 336 -12.40 -7.31 15.14
CA MET A 336 -12.45 -5.87 15.38
C MET A 336 -11.51 -5.42 16.50
N VAL A 337 -11.39 -6.18 17.59
CA VAL A 337 -10.40 -5.89 18.65
C VAL A 337 -8.98 -5.87 18.07
N GLY A 338 -8.63 -6.88 17.27
CA GLY A 338 -7.33 -6.93 16.58
C GLY A 338 -7.09 -5.73 15.67
N LEU A 339 -8.08 -5.37 14.85
CA LEU A 339 -8.01 -4.22 13.94
C LEU A 339 -7.95 -2.87 14.67
N ILE A 340 -8.62 -2.72 15.81
CA ILE A 340 -8.54 -1.52 16.67
C ILE A 340 -7.12 -1.38 17.24
N ILE A 341 -6.50 -2.48 17.68
CA ILE A 341 -5.11 -2.49 18.15
C ILE A 341 -4.18 -2.04 17.02
N VAL A 342 -4.31 -2.66 15.84
CA VAL A 342 -3.51 -2.32 14.64
C VAL A 342 -3.67 -0.86 14.23
N THR A 343 -4.86 -0.29 14.41
CA THR A 343 -5.15 1.12 14.11
C THR A 343 -4.24 2.08 14.87
N GLY A 344 -3.80 1.73 16.09
CA GLY A 344 -2.84 2.52 16.86
C GLY A 344 -1.49 2.72 16.13
N TYR A 345 -1.14 1.81 15.22
CA TYR A 345 0.01 1.96 14.33
C TYR A 345 -0.39 2.54 12.97
N THR A 346 -1.34 1.93 12.26
CA THR A 346 -1.61 2.23 10.84
C THR A 346 -2.08 3.67 10.61
N SER A 347 -2.82 4.25 11.56
CA SER A 347 -3.32 5.63 11.44
C SER A 347 -2.22 6.70 11.48
N ILE A 348 -1.09 6.41 12.13
CA ILE A 348 -0.04 7.41 12.41
C ILE A 348 1.36 7.02 11.92
N ASN A 349 1.50 5.83 11.36
CA ASN A 349 2.79 5.30 10.91
C ASN A 349 3.54 6.26 9.97
N ALA A 350 2.82 6.83 9.01
CA ALA A 350 3.37 7.74 8.02
C ALA A 350 3.97 9.01 8.65
N ILE A 351 3.23 9.65 9.56
CA ILE A 351 3.68 10.88 10.23
C ILE A 351 4.83 10.62 11.20
N VAL A 352 4.77 9.53 11.99
CA VAL A 352 5.83 9.20 12.94
C VAL A 352 7.14 8.96 12.21
N LYS A 353 7.13 8.20 11.11
CA LYS A 353 8.33 7.96 10.31
C LYS A 353 8.87 9.24 9.69
N ALA A 354 7.98 10.10 9.16
CA ALA A 354 8.36 11.37 8.57
C ALA A 354 9.02 12.34 9.57
N GLU A 355 8.54 12.38 10.81
CA GLU A 355 9.06 13.26 11.87
C GLU A 355 10.44 12.81 12.40
N LEU A 356 10.87 11.57 12.16
CA LEU A 356 12.20 11.07 12.58
C LEU A 356 13.36 11.63 11.76
N PHE A 357 13.08 12.16 10.56
CA PHE A 357 14.11 12.61 9.63
C PHE A 357 13.98 14.11 9.32
N PRO A 358 15.13 14.79 9.14
CA PRO A 358 15.14 16.17 8.69
C PRO A 358 14.66 16.24 7.24
N THR A 359 14.08 17.37 6.86
CA THR A 359 13.31 17.57 5.61
C THR A 359 14.11 17.26 4.33
N GLU A 360 15.44 17.36 4.39
CA GLU A 360 16.37 17.18 3.26
C GLU A 360 16.62 15.71 2.87
N ILE A 361 16.33 14.78 3.79
CA ILE A 361 16.49 13.32 3.56
C ILE A 361 15.24 12.55 3.95
N ARG A 362 14.13 13.24 4.21
CA ARG A 362 12.93 12.64 4.78
C ARG A 362 12.28 11.63 3.83
N ALA A 363 12.16 11.94 2.55
CA ALA A 363 11.52 11.02 1.61
C ALA A 363 12.34 9.73 1.47
N LEU A 364 13.67 9.85 1.31
CA LEU A 364 14.55 8.68 1.26
C LEU A 364 14.61 7.92 2.60
N GLY A 365 14.67 8.65 3.72
CA GLY A 365 14.82 8.07 5.05
C GLY A 365 13.57 7.34 5.54
N VAL A 366 12.39 7.77 5.13
CA VAL A 366 11.14 7.03 5.35
C VAL A 366 11.04 5.86 4.37
N GLY A 367 11.24 6.13 3.08
CA GLY A 367 10.96 5.17 2.02
C GLY A 367 11.90 3.96 2.04
N LEU A 368 13.22 4.18 2.11
CA LEU A 368 14.18 3.09 1.87
C LEU A 368 14.15 2.02 2.97
N PRO A 369 14.18 2.38 4.27
CA PRO A 369 14.07 1.39 5.33
C PRO A 369 12.70 0.69 5.31
N TYR A 370 11.62 1.43 5.02
CA TYR A 370 10.28 0.83 4.87
C TYR A 370 10.25 -0.20 3.73
N ALA A 371 10.70 0.18 2.54
CA ALA A 371 10.68 -0.68 1.36
C ALA A 371 11.54 -1.93 1.56
N LEU A 372 12.71 -1.79 2.19
CA LEU A 372 13.58 -2.91 2.52
C LEU A 372 12.90 -3.86 3.52
N THR A 373 12.30 -3.33 4.59
CA THR A 373 11.60 -4.15 5.58
C THR A 373 10.40 -4.87 4.97
N VAL A 374 9.58 -4.19 4.16
CA VAL A 374 8.41 -4.82 3.52
C VAL A 374 8.85 -5.87 2.48
N ALA A 375 9.91 -5.63 1.72
CA ALA A 375 10.41 -6.59 0.75
C ALA A 375 10.93 -7.89 1.43
N ILE A 376 11.60 -7.78 2.57
CA ILE A 376 12.18 -8.93 3.29
C ILE A 376 11.12 -9.65 4.14
N PHE A 377 10.33 -8.90 4.91
CA PHE A 377 9.45 -9.44 5.95
C PHE A 377 7.98 -9.46 5.56
N GLY A 378 7.55 -8.54 4.70
CA GLY A 378 6.14 -8.43 4.30
C GLY A 378 5.65 -9.65 3.51
N GLY A 379 6.47 -10.19 2.62
CA GLY A 379 6.12 -11.38 1.84
C GLY A 379 6.34 -12.72 2.56
N THR A 380 7.16 -12.76 3.61
CA THR A 380 7.53 -14.00 4.32
C THR A 380 6.65 -14.31 5.52
N ALA A 381 6.02 -13.29 6.13
CA ALA A 381 5.17 -13.46 7.31
C ALA A 381 4.02 -14.45 7.09
N GLU A 382 3.35 -14.38 5.94
CA GLU A 382 2.22 -15.26 5.62
C GLU A 382 2.66 -16.71 5.39
N PHE A 383 3.80 -16.92 4.72
CA PHE A 383 4.36 -18.26 4.50
C PHE A 383 4.72 -18.94 5.83
N ILE A 384 5.37 -18.22 6.75
CA ILE A 384 5.73 -18.74 8.07
C ILE A 384 4.49 -19.07 8.89
N ALA A 385 3.48 -18.20 8.87
CA ALA A 385 2.25 -18.40 9.64
C ALA A 385 1.41 -19.59 9.17
N LEU A 386 1.50 -19.98 7.89
CA LEU A 386 0.80 -21.15 7.33
C LEU A 386 1.60 -22.46 7.48
N TRP A 387 2.91 -22.37 7.69
CA TRP A 387 3.77 -23.55 7.88
C TRP A 387 3.76 -24.05 9.33
N LEU A 388 3.57 -23.14 10.29
CA LEU A 388 3.33 -23.43 11.71
C LEU A 388 1.87 -23.86 11.92
#